data_AF-A0A915KL91-F1
#
_entry.id   AF-A0A915KL91-F1
#
_cell.length_a   1.000
_cell.length_b   1.000
_cell.length_c   1.000
_cell.angle_alpha   90.00
_cell.angle_beta   90.00
_cell.angle_gamma   90.00
#
_symmetry.space_group_name_H-M   'P 1'
#
loop_
_entity.id
_entity.type
_entity.pdbx_description
1 polymer ?
#
loop_
_entity_poly.entity_id
_entity_poly.type
_entity_poly.pdbx_seq_one_letter_code
_entity_poly.pdbx_strand_id
1 'polypeptide(L)'
;MVVTVLFGGRLADYILTKNVLTVTTVRKLFNTVGFMGEAIFLFVCAMVDDQVLAIACLICSAGMSGFSLSGFNVNTLDIAPRYAGILMGFANGLANLSGMVAPTLIEHFTKTH
;
A
#
# COMPACT_ATOMS: atom_id res chain seq x y z
N MET A 1 -9.77 -4.98 -1.18
CA MET A 1 -8.41 -5.47 -0.88
C MET A 1 -8.14 -6.87 -1.42
N VAL A 2 -8.85 -7.94 -1.00
CA VAL A 2 -8.55 -9.32 -1.50
C VAL A 2 -8.67 -9.44 -3.02
N VAL A 3 -9.74 -8.89 -3.60
CA VAL A 3 -9.95 -8.92 -5.06
C VAL A 3 -8.85 -8.15 -5.81
N THR A 4 -8.43 -6.98 -5.29
CA THR A 4 -7.39 -6.16 -5.93
C THR A 4 -6.00 -6.80 -5.84
N VAL A 5 -5.71 -7.54 -4.77
CA VAL A 5 -4.49 -8.36 -4.65
C VAL A 5 -4.46 -9.47 -5.71
N LEU A 6 -5.56 -10.21 -5.88
CA LEU A 6 -5.64 -11.30 -6.87
C LEU A 6 -5.51 -10.76 -8.30
N PHE A 7 -6.19 -9.66 -8.62
CA PHE A 7 -6.06 -8.99 -9.91
C PHE A 7 -4.64 -8.47 -10.12
N GLY A 8 -4.02 -7.83 -9.11
CA GLY A 8 -2.65 -7.33 -9.18
C GLY A 8 -1.62 -8.43 -9.41
N GLY A 9 -1.74 -9.55 -8.71
CA GLY A 9 -0.90 -10.73 -8.93
C GLY A 9 -1.02 -11.27 -10.36
N ARG A 10 -2.26 -11.39 -10.88
CA ARG A 10 -2.51 -11.86 -12.24
C ARG A 10 -1.94 -10.91 -13.30
N LEU A 11 -2.06 -9.60 -13.07
CA LEU A 11 -1.55 -8.56 -13.98
C LEU A 11 -0.01 -8.52 -13.96
N ALA A 12 0.60 -8.66 -12.79
CA ALA A 12 2.04 -8.77 -12.63
C ALA A 12 2.60 -10.02 -13.35
N ASP A 13 1.96 -11.18 -13.18
CA ASP A 13 2.32 -12.41 -13.88
C ASP A 13 2.20 -12.25 -15.41
N TYR A 14 1.16 -11.56 -15.89
CA TYR A 14 1.00 -11.28 -17.32
C TYR A 14 2.13 -10.42 -17.89
N ILE A 15 2.57 -9.39 -17.16
CA ILE A 15 3.67 -8.51 -17.55
C ILE A 15 5.01 -9.25 -17.52
N LEU A 16 5.23 -10.13 -16.53
CA LEU A 16 6.39 -11.02 -16.48
C LEU A 16 6.43 -11.97 -17.68
N THR A 17 5.30 -12.56 -18.04
CA THR A 17 5.21 -13.55 -19.14
C THR A 17 5.56 -12.91 -20.49
N LYS A 18 5.33 -11.60 -20.63
CA LYS A 18 5.72 -10.81 -21.80
C LYS A 18 7.22 -10.43 -21.83
N ASN A 19 8.00 -10.76 -20.79
CA ASN A 19 9.45 -10.54 -20.68
C ASN A 19 9.92 -9.09 -20.91
N VAL A 20 9.02 -8.11 -20.71
CA VAL A 20 9.31 -6.68 -20.95
C VAL A 20 10.11 -6.06 -19.81
N LEU A 21 9.94 -6.57 -18.59
CA LEU A 21 10.52 -6.02 -17.36
C LEU A 21 10.91 -7.14 -16.38
N THR A 22 11.99 -6.93 -15.64
CA THR A 22 12.43 -7.82 -14.55
C THR A 22 11.40 -7.85 -13.43
N VAL A 23 11.27 -9.02 -12.78
CA VAL A 23 10.31 -9.28 -11.69
C VAL A 23 10.38 -8.21 -10.58
N THR A 24 11.59 -7.82 -10.20
CA THR A 24 11.86 -6.80 -9.18
C THR A 24 11.43 -5.40 -9.59
N THR A 25 11.61 -5.03 -10.86
CA THR A 25 11.21 -3.70 -11.37
C THR A 25 9.69 -3.59 -11.47
N VAL A 26 9.00 -4.62 -11.96
CA VAL A 26 7.52 -4.65 -11.99
C VAL A 26 6.96 -4.52 -10.58
N ARG A 27 7.48 -5.27 -9.62
CA ARG A 27 7.04 -5.21 -8.22
C ARG A 27 7.26 -3.83 -7.59
N LYS A 28 8.41 -3.20 -7.82
CA LYS A 28 8.69 -1.83 -7.34
C LYS A 28 7.71 -0.83 -7.94
N LEU A 29 7.47 -0.93 -9.25
CA LEU A 29 6.59 -0.01 -9.96
C LEU A 29 5.13 -0.14 -9.49
N PHE A 30 4.63 -1.36 -9.31
CA PHE A 30 3.30 -1.61 -8.75
C PHE A 30 3.16 -1.10 -7.31
N ASN A 31 4.18 -1.27 -6.47
CA ASN A 31 4.16 -0.77 -5.10
C ASN A 31 4.15 0.77 -5.06
N THR A 32 4.99 1.42 -5.86
CA THR A 32 5.03 2.88 -5.93
C THR A 32 3.75 3.46 -6.50
N VAL A 33 3.22 2.89 -7.60
CA VAL A 33 1.97 3.36 -8.22
C VAL A 33 0.77 3.12 -7.29
N GLY A 34 0.74 2.00 -6.56
CA GLY A 34 -0.29 1.69 -5.58
C GLY A 34 -0.32 2.70 -4.44
N PHE A 35 0.84 3.00 -3.82
CA PHE A 35 0.93 4.01 -2.75
C PHE A 35 0.68 5.43 -3.24
N MET A 36 1.19 5.79 -4.42
CA MET A 36 0.92 7.11 -5.00
C MET A 36 -0.56 7.32 -5.26
N GLY A 37 -1.23 6.30 -5.81
CA GLY A 37 -2.67 6.41 -6.04
C GLY A 37 -3.48 6.43 -4.75
N GLU A 38 -3.13 5.60 -3.77
CA GLU A 38 -3.73 5.65 -2.43
C GLU A 38 -3.64 7.07 -1.83
N ALA A 39 -2.46 7.70 -1.90
CA ALA A 39 -2.26 9.06 -1.42
C ALA A 39 -3.12 10.09 -2.16
N ILE A 40 -3.22 9.99 -3.49
CA ILE A 40 -4.04 10.91 -4.29
C ILE A 40 -5.52 10.75 -3.93
N PHE A 41 -6.03 9.52 -3.81
CA PHE A 41 -7.44 9.28 -3.47
C PHE A 41 -7.78 9.72 -2.05
N LEU A 42 -6.87 9.55 -1.08
CA LEU A 42 -7.04 10.08 0.27
C LEU A 42 -7.01 11.60 0.30
N PHE A 43 -6.12 12.23 -0.47
CA PHE A 43 -6.06 13.69 -0.57
C PHE A 43 -7.36 14.27 -1.15
N VAL A 44 -7.88 13.66 -2.22
CA VAL A 44 -9.18 14.05 -2.81
C VAL A 44 -10.31 13.82 -1.80
N CYS A 45 -10.30 12.69 -1.08
CA CYS A 45 -11.29 12.41 -0.04
C CYS A 45 -11.29 13.47 1.07
N ALA A 46 -10.12 14.02 1.43
CA ALA A 46 -10.01 15.06 2.45
C ALA A 46 -10.57 16.42 1.99
N MET A 47 -10.69 16.66 0.68
CA MET A 47 -11.22 17.91 0.11
C MET A 47 -12.69 17.84 -0.31
N VAL A 48 -13.32 16.67 -0.22
CA VAL A 48 -14.70 16.44 -0.65
C VAL A 48 -15.64 16.50 0.55
N ASP A 49 -16.66 17.35 0.46
CA ASP A 49 -17.72 17.45 1.47
C ASP A 49 -18.91 16.49 1.21
N ASP A 50 -19.00 15.93 0.00
CA ASP A 50 -20.07 15.00 -0.37
C ASP A 50 -19.78 13.58 0.14
N GLN A 51 -20.70 13.05 0.94
CA GLN A 51 -20.58 11.74 1.59
C GLN A 51 -20.41 10.59 0.59
N VAL A 52 -21.10 10.63 -0.56
CA VAL A 52 -21.06 9.55 -1.54
C VAL A 52 -19.71 9.53 -2.25
N LEU A 53 -19.21 10.71 -2.63
CA LEU A 53 -17.88 10.85 -3.24
C LEU A 53 -16.76 10.50 -2.26
N ALA A 54 -16.86 10.90 -0.98
CA ALA A 54 -15.89 10.54 0.05
C ALA A 54 -15.80 9.01 0.24
N ILE A 55 -16.94 8.33 0.35
CA ILE A 55 -16.98 6.86 0.48
C ILE A 55 -16.41 6.19 -0.77
N ALA A 56 -16.75 6.67 -1.97
CA ALA A 56 -16.20 6.13 -3.21
C ALA A 56 -14.67 6.28 -3.28
N CYS A 57 -14.14 7.46 -2.92
CA CYS A 57 -12.70 7.72 -2.86
C CYS A 57 -11.99 6.83 -1.82
N LEU A 58 -12.60 6.61 -0.65
CA LEU A 58 -12.07 5.69 0.36
C LEU A 58 -12.01 4.24 -0.14
N ILE A 59 -13.06 3.77 -0.82
CA ILE A 59 -13.09 2.41 -1.40
C ILE A 59 -12.02 2.26 -2.48
N CYS A 60 -11.87 3.26 -3.36
CA CYS A 60 -10.84 3.29 -4.39
C CYS A 60 -9.43 3.29 -3.77
N SER A 61 -9.19 4.14 -2.78
CA SER A 61 -7.95 4.20 -2.00
C SER A 61 -7.58 2.83 -1.39
N ALA A 62 -8.51 2.22 -0.63
CA ALA A 62 -8.32 0.91 -0.04
C ALA A 62 -8.10 -0.20 -1.10
N GLY A 63 -8.70 -0.06 -2.28
CA GLY A 63 -8.45 -0.90 -3.44
C GLY A 63 -6.99 -0.84 -3.90
N MET A 64 -6.45 0.37 -4.06
CA MET A 64 -5.07 0.62 -4.49
C MET A 64 -4.03 0.21 -3.46
N SER A 65 -4.31 0.41 -2.17
CA SER A 65 -3.46 -0.10 -1.07
C SER A 65 -3.26 -1.61 -1.16
N GLY A 66 -4.31 -2.34 -1.56
CA GLY A 66 -4.23 -3.78 -1.81
C GLY A 66 -3.27 -4.17 -2.94
N PHE A 67 -3.13 -3.35 -3.97
CA PHE A 67 -2.13 -3.58 -5.02
C PHE A 67 -0.69 -3.42 -4.49
N SER A 68 -0.44 -2.43 -3.62
CA SER A 68 0.88 -2.25 -2.99
C SER A 68 1.29 -3.44 -2.12
N LEU A 69 0.35 -3.99 -1.35
CA LEU A 69 0.60 -5.16 -0.48
C LEU A 69 1.11 -6.38 -1.25
N SER A 70 0.66 -6.56 -2.50
CA SER A 70 1.09 -7.66 -3.36
C SER A 70 2.57 -7.54 -3.80
N GLY A 71 3.11 -6.33 -3.86
CA GLY A 71 4.52 -6.07 -4.19
C GLY A 71 5.44 -6.06 -2.96
N PHE A 72 4.96 -5.54 -1.82
CA PHE A 72 5.77 -5.35 -0.62
C PHE A 72 6.22 -6.67 0.06
N ASN A 73 5.33 -7.66 0.13
CA ASN A 73 5.65 -8.95 0.77
C ASN A 73 6.78 -9.71 0.06
N VAL A 74 6.94 -9.51 -1.25
CA VAL A 74 7.98 -10.22 -2.01
C VAL A 74 9.28 -9.44 -2.11
N ASN A 75 9.27 -8.12 -1.87
CA ASN A 75 10.47 -7.29 -1.89
C ASN A 75 11.48 -7.67 -0.79
N THR A 76 11.02 -8.10 0.38
CA THR A 76 11.88 -8.56 1.48
C THR A 76 12.54 -9.92 1.15
N LEU A 77 11.83 -10.78 0.42
CA LEU A 77 12.36 -12.06 -0.06
C LEU A 77 13.38 -11.87 -1.19
N ASP A 78 13.19 -10.87 -2.05
CA ASP A 78 14.12 -10.53 -3.13
C ASP A 78 15.43 -9.88 -2.60
N ILE A 79 15.38 -9.14 -1.49
CA ILE A 79 16.57 -8.46 -0.92
C ILE A 79 17.43 -9.40 -0.06
N ALA A 80 16.83 -10.28 0.76
CA ALA A 80 17.59 -11.16 1.65
C ALA A 80 16.81 -12.43 2.04
N PRO A 81 16.82 -13.50 1.23
CA PRO A 81 16.03 -14.71 1.48
C PRO A 81 16.40 -15.41 2.81
N ARG A 82 17.66 -15.27 3.25
CA ARG A 82 18.17 -15.92 4.48
C ARG A 82 17.86 -15.14 5.77
N TYR A 83 17.48 -13.86 5.67
CA TYR A 83 17.15 -12.98 6.80
C TYR A 83 15.76 -12.33 6.69
N ALA A 84 14.95 -12.74 5.70
CA ALA A 84 13.67 -12.12 5.39
C ALA A 84 12.71 -12.09 6.60
N GLY A 85 12.70 -13.14 7.43
CA GLY A 85 11.86 -13.20 8.62
C GLY A 85 12.22 -12.14 9.68
N ILE A 86 13.52 -11.90 9.91
CA ILE A 86 13.99 -10.90 10.88
C ILE A 86 13.72 -9.49 10.35
N LEU A 87 14.01 -9.26 9.06
CA LEU A 87 13.78 -7.97 8.41
C LEU A 87 12.28 -7.60 8.40
N MET A 88 11.41 -8.57 8.08
CA MET A 88 9.96 -8.39 8.09
C MET A 88 9.42 -8.20 9.50
N GLY A 89 9.94 -8.94 10.49
CA GLY A 89 9.58 -8.75 11.89
C GLY A 89 9.95 -7.36 12.41
N PHE A 90 11.15 -6.88 12.10
CA PHE A 90 11.60 -5.54 12.47
C PHE A 90 10.77 -4.45 11.78
N ALA A 91 10.50 -4.58 10.48
CA ALA A 91 9.65 -3.66 9.73
C ALA A 91 8.22 -3.60 10.28
N ASN A 92 7.62 -4.76 10.62
CA ASN A 92 6.30 -4.81 11.25
C ASN A 92 6.30 -4.20 12.67
N GLY A 93 7.38 -4.41 13.44
CA GLY A 93 7.56 -3.77 14.74
C GLY A 93 7.53 -2.24 14.63
N LEU A 94 8.31 -1.67 13.69
CA LEU A 94 8.30 -0.23 13.42
C LEU A 94 6.94 0.26 12.88
N ALA A 95 6.29 -0.53 12.01
CA ALA A 95 4.96 -0.19 11.49
C ALA A 95 3.90 -0.13 12.60
N ASN A 96 3.90 -1.10 13.53
CA ASN A 96 2.99 -1.10 14.68
C ASN A 96 3.28 0.04 15.65
N LEU A 97 4.55 0.37 15.90
CA LEU A 97 4.92 1.54 16.70
C LEU A 97 4.40 2.83 16.06
N SER A 98 4.56 2.99 14.74
CA SER A 98 3.99 4.13 14.01
C SER A 98 2.45 4.16 14.11
N GLY A 99 1.80 3.01 13.99
CA GLY A 99 0.35 2.86 14.13
C GLY A 99 -0.17 3.23 15.53
N MET A 100 0.62 2.96 16.58
CA MET A 100 0.29 3.38 17.95
C MET A 100 0.40 4.90 18.15
N VAL A 101 1.35 5.56 17.48
CA VAL A 101 1.59 7.00 17.63
C VAL A 101 0.57 7.84 16.84
N ALA A 102 0.04 7.31 15.74
CA ALA A 102 -0.93 7.99 14.88
C ALA A 102 -2.19 8.53 15.61
N PRO A 103 -2.96 7.75 16.40
CA PRO A 103 -4.16 8.27 17.07
C PRO A 103 -3.83 9.34 18.11
N THR A 104 -2.71 9.22 18.83
CA THR A 104 -2.28 10.21 19.83
C THR A 104 -1.95 11.56 19.19
N LEU A 105 -1.32 11.55 18.01
CA LEU A 105 -1.07 12.77 17.23
C LEU A 105 -2.38 13.39 16.72
N ILE A 106 -3.27 12.59 16.13
CA ILE A 106 -4.56 13.06 15.63
C ILE A 106 -5.37 13.69 16.76
N GLU A 107 -5.41 13.05 17.94
CA GLU A 107 -6.08 13.58 19.12
C GLU A 107 -5.52 14.95 19.55
N HIS A 108 -4.21 15.14 19.49
CA HIS A 108 -3.58 16.42 19.82
C HIS A 108 -3.96 17.53 18.82
N PHE A 109 -3.97 17.22 17.53
CA PHE A 109 -4.35 18.18 16.49
C PHE A 109 -5.85 18.53 16.54
N THR A 110 -6.72 17.55 16.76
CA THR A 110 -8.17 17.76 16.80
C THR A 110 -8.64 18.46 18.07
N LYS A 111 -7.99 18.27 19.23
CA LYS A 111 -8.33 18.99 20.48
C LYS A 111 -8.11 20.50 20.43
N THR A 112 -7.42 21.01 19.41
CA THR A 112 -7.11 22.44 19.27
C THR A 112 -8.19 23.19 18.45
N HIS A 113 -9.21 22.48 17.95
CA HIS A 113 -10.42 23.03 17.33
C HIS A 113 -11.68 22.65 18.12
#